data_AF-A0A953HAF8-F1
#
_entry.id   AF-A0A953HAF8-F1
#
_cell.length_a   1.000
_cell.length_b   1.000
_cell.length_c   1.000
_cell.angle_alpha   90.00
_cell.angle_beta   90.00
_cell.angle_gamma   90.00
#
_symmetry.space_group_name_H-M   'P 1'
#
loop_
_entity.id
_entity.type
_entity.pdbx_description
1 polymer ?
#
loop_
_entity_poly.entity_id
_entity_poly.type
_entity_poly.pdbx_seq_one_letter_code
_entity_poly.pdbx_strand_id
1 'polypeptide(L)'
;MDIFSKGSYAMVVNTQYAKRYQYTGSMRLGYNYTKTGERYDPNAMQMVDFNIQWNHQQDAKARPGTNFNASVNIVTSNYNNLNGVDMSQILNNSFSSSISYNKTWIGRPFTLSAALRHDQNTQTRQVNLTLPQVNFGVTQFNPFQFRKNVTLPRWYEKITTSYNVNLTNMLSFL
;
A
#
# COMPACT_ATOMS: atom_id res chain seq x y z
N MET A 1 -15.29 -22.76 1.74
CA MET A 1 -14.33 -23.73 2.30
C MET A 1 -14.41 -24.89 1.37
N ASP A 2 -13.38 -25.08 0.56
CA ASP A 2 -13.36 -26.15 -0.43
C ASP A 2 -12.40 -27.21 0.11
N ILE A 3 -12.96 -28.37 0.43
CA ILE A 3 -12.23 -29.54 0.91
C ILE A 3 -12.02 -30.45 -0.29
N PHE A 4 -10.78 -30.65 -0.69
CA PHE A 4 -10.46 -31.55 -1.79
C PHE A 4 -10.07 -32.93 -1.24
N SER A 5 -10.63 -33.98 -1.85
CA SER A 5 -10.59 -35.39 -1.44
C SER A 5 -9.19 -36.00 -1.17
N LYS A 6 -8.10 -35.31 -1.54
CA LYS A 6 -6.71 -35.76 -1.34
C LYS A 6 -5.98 -35.08 -0.16
N GLY A 7 -6.69 -34.37 0.71
CA GLY A 7 -6.11 -33.68 1.87
C GLY A 7 -5.66 -32.23 1.61
N SER A 8 -6.00 -31.68 0.45
CA SER A 8 -5.83 -30.25 0.14
C SER A 8 -7.03 -29.46 0.66
N TYR A 9 -6.79 -28.26 1.17
CA TYR A 9 -7.85 -27.39 1.68
C TYR A 9 -7.59 -25.94 1.30
N ALA A 10 -8.67 -25.25 0.94
CA ALA A 10 -8.64 -23.82 0.63
C ALA A 10 -9.60 -23.05 1.54
N MET A 11 -9.11 -21.92 2.04
CA MET A 11 -9.87 -20.99 2.87
C MET A 11 -9.76 -19.59 2.28
N VAL A 12 -10.91 -18.96 2.07
CA VAL A 12 -10.99 -17.55 1.64
C VAL A 12 -11.87 -16.81 2.63
N VAL A 13 -11.32 -15.74 3.20
CA VAL A 13 -12.02 -14.82 4.11
C VAL A 13 -12.14 -13.49 3.41
N ASN A 14 -13.38 -13.04 3.22
CA ASN A 14 -13.70 -11.73 2.64
C ASN A 14 -14.44 -10.91 3.70
N THR A 15 -13.87 -9.77 4.06
CA THR A 15 -14.46 -8.84 5.03
C THR A 15 -14.58 -7.47 4.37
N GLN A 16 -15.76 -6.88 4.43
CA GLN A 16 -16.01 -5.50 4.02
C GLN A 16 -16.39 -4.70 5.26
N TYR A 17 -15.88 -3.48 5.35
CA TYR A 17 -16.16 -2.59 6.47
C TYR A 17 -16.35 -1.17 5.96
N ALA A 18 -17.35 -0.50 6.51
CA ALA A 18 -17.64 0.88 6.20
C ALA A 18 -18.14 1.57 7.46
N LYS A 19 -17.56 2.73 7.76
CA LYS A 19 -18.05 3.61 8.81
C LYS A 19 -18.30 4.97 8.20
N ARG A 20 -19.58 5.37 8.20
CA ARG A 20 -20.05 6.61 7.59
C ARG A 20 -19.24 7.80 8.12
N TYR A 21 -18.76 8.64 7.21
CA TYR A 21 -17.92 9.82 7.49
C TYR A 21 -16.59 9.50 8.16
N GLN A 22 -16.08 8.27 8.08
CA GLN A 22 -14.79 7.91 8.65
C GLN A 22 -13.92 7.17 7.64
N TYR A 23 -14.33 5.98 7.21
CA TYR A 23 -13.53 5.14 6.31
C TYR A 23 -14.38 4.06 5.64
N THR A 24 -13.89 3.57 4.51
CA THR A 24 -14.41 2.40 3.82
C THR A 24 -13.26 1.49 3.42
N GLY A 25 -13.51 0.20 3.34
CA GLY A 25 -12.48 -0.74 2.89
C GLY A 25 -12.97 -2.18 2.79
N SER A 26 -12.11 -3.00 2.20
CA SER A 26 -12.31 -4.42 2.03
C SER A 26 -11.00 -5.16 2.28
N MET A 27 -11.08 -6.31 2.93
CA MET A 27 -9.96 -7.20 3.16
C MET A 27 -10.33 -8.59 2.65
N ARG A 28 -9.47 -9.18 1.82
CA ARG A 28 -9.58 -10.54 1.31
C ARG A 28 -8.29 -11.28 1.64
N LEU A 29 -8.45 -12.41 2.32
CA LEU A 29 -7.37 -13.33 2.66
C LEU A 29 -7.68 -14.68 2.04
N GLY A 30 -6.85 -15.15 1.13
CA GLY A 30 -6.87 -16.51 0.60
C GLY A 30 -5.70 -17.30 1.15
N TYR A 31 -5.96 -18.52 1.61
CA TYR A 31 -4.96 -19.50 1.98
C TYR A 31 -5.31 -20.82 1.30
N ASN A 32 -4.35 -21.40 0.60
CA ASN A 32 -4.52 -22.67 -0.07
C ASN A 32 -3.38 -23.61 0.29
N TYR A 33 -3.73 -24.78 0.79
CA TYR A 33 -2.80 -25.86 1.05
C TYR A 33 -3.09 -26.99 0.07
N THR A 34 -2.14 -27.25 -0.82
CA THR A 34 -2.23 -28.33 -1.80
C THR A 34 -1.22 -29.42 -1.46
N LYS A 35 -1.70 -30.65 -1.29
CA LYS A 35 -0.87 -31.83 -1.09
C LYS A 35 -1.04 -32.79 -2.27
N THR A 36 0.07 -33.19 -2.87
CA THR A 36 0.13 -34.18 -3.94
C THR A 36 0.97 -35.36 -3.46
N GLY A 37 0.39 -36.57 -3.41
CA GLY A 37 1.06 -37.81 -2.98
C GLY A 37 0.93 -38.15 -1.48
N GLU A 38 1.27 -39.39 -1.13
CA GLU A 38 1.30 -39.86 0.26
C GLU A 38 2.68 -39.63 0.91
N ARG A 39 2.77 -39.69 2.26
CA ARG A 39 3.99 -39.34 3.02
C ARG A 39 5.23 -40.18 2.64
N TYR A 40 5.02 -41.34 2.00
CA TYR A 40 6.05 -42.29 1.62
C TYR A 40 6.31 -42.35 0.11
N ASP A 41 5.61 -41.52 -0.69
CA ASP A 41 5.77 -41.48 -2.13
C ASP A 41 6.99 -40.62 -2.51
N PRO A 42 7.86 -41.05 -3.46
CA PRO A 42 9.05 -40.29 -3.87
C PRO A 42 8.73 -38.89 -4.43
N ASN A 43 7.50 -38.70 -4.92
CA ASN A 43 7.02 -37.47 -5.57
C ASN A 43 6.07 -36.65 -4.68
N ALA A 44 6.06 -36.88 -3.36
CA ALA A 44 5.20 -36.14 -2.45
C ALA A 44 5.57 -34.64 -2.46
N MET A 45 4.61 -33.79 -2.83
CA MET A 45 4.77 -32.34 -2.88
C MET A 45 3.72 -31.66 -2.02
N GLN A 46 4.15 -30.66 -1.24
CA GLN A 46 3.28 -29.80 -0.44
C GLN A 46 3.49 -28.37 -0.92
N MET A 47 2.42 -27.71 -1.34
CA MET A 47 2.44 -26.30 -1.72
C MET A 47 1.49 -25.51 -0.83
N VAL A 48 1.99 -24.37 -0.35
CA VAL A 48 1.24 -23.40 0.44
C VAL A 48 1.20 -22.10 -0.34
N ASP A 49 0.01 -21.68 -0.72
CA ASP A 49 -0.20 -20.45 -1.45
C ASP A 49 -1.08 -19.50 -0.65
N PHE A 50 -0.74 -18.21 -0.63
CA PHE A 50 -1.54 -17.18 0.03
C PHE A 50 -1.81 -15.98 -0.89
N ASN A 51 -2.95 -15.34 -0.65
CA ASN A 51 -3.37 -14.12 -1.32
C ASN A 51 -3.87 -13.14 -0.24
N ILE A 52 -3.31 -11.94 -0.22
CA ILE A 52 -3.71 -10.86 0.69
C ILE A 52 -4.07 -9.65 -0.15
N GLN A 53 -5.33 -9.26 -0.09
CA GLN A 53 -5.85 -8.05 -0.73
C GLN A 53 -6.48 -7.16 0.33
N TRP A 54 -5.97 -5.95 0.50
CA TRP A 54 -6.52 -4.99 1.44
C TRP A 54 -6.63 -3.61 0.79
N ASN A 55 -7.88 -3.16 0.63
CA ASN A 55 -8.21 -1.83 0.20
C ASN A 55 -8.77 -1.06 1.38
N HIS A 56 -8.24 0.14 1.62
CA HIS A 56 -8.70 1.06 2.64
C HIS A 56 -8.67 2.47 2.11
N GLN A 57 -9.74 3.20 2.33
CA GLN A 57 -9.85 4.61 1.99
C GLN A 57 -10.48 5.37 3.15
N GLN A 58 -9.72 6.32 3.68
CA GLN A 58 -10.24 7.25 4.67
C GLN A 58 -11.04 8.35 3.97
N ASP A 59 -12.21 8.70 4.53
CA ASP A 59 -12.99 9.83 4.03
C ASP A 59 -12.25 11.14 4.39
N ALA A 60 -11.94 11.96 3.38
CA ALA A 60 -11.26 13.25 3.58
C ALA A 60 -12.08 14.22 4.46
N LYS A 61 -13.40 14.04 4.56
CA LYS A 61 -14.27 14.80 5.45
C LYS A 61 -14.16 14.36 6.91
N ALA A 62 -13.73 13.12 7.17
CA ALA A 62 -13.59 12.58 8.52
C ALA A 62 -12.53 13.34 9.33
N ARG A 63 -11.43 13.68 8.66
CA ARG A 63 -10.30 14.41 9.21
C ARG A 63 -9.72 15.33 8.15
N PRO A 64 -10.22 16.57 8.04
CA PRO A 64 -9.74 17.55 7.08
C PRO A 64 -8.22 17.73 7.21
N GLY A 65 -7.52 17.75 6.07
CA GLY A 65 -6.07 17.86 6.06
C GLY A 65 -5.35 16.55 6.43
N THR A 66 -6.03 15.41 6.52
CA THR A 66 -5.37 14.10 6.53
C THR A 66 -6.07 13.14 5.58
N ASN A 67 -5.29 12.29 4.92
CA ASN A 67 -5.80 11.26 4.05
C ASN A 67 -4.93 10.01 4.20
N PHE A 68 -5.57 8.87 4.40
CA PHE A 68 -4.92 7.58 4.45
C PHE A 68 -5.57 6.65 3.41
N ASN A 69 -4.76 6.13 2.49
CA ASN A 69 -5.18 5.09 1.55
C ASN A 69 -4.24 3.91 1.62
N ALA A 70 -4.80 2.71 1.54
CA ALA A 70 -4.04 1.49 1.34
C ALA A 70 -4.66 0.69 0.20
N SER A 71 -3.81 0.16 -0.67
CA SER A 71 -4.13 -0.80 -1.72
C SER A 71 -3.01 -1.83 -1.70
N VAL A 72 -3.20 -2.88 -0.92
CA VAL A 72 -2.25 -3.98 -0.75
C VAL A 72 -2.76 -5.16 -1.56
N ASN A 73 -1.89 -5.71 -2.41
CA ASN A 73 -2.13 -6.92 -3.18
C ASN A 73 -0.83 -7.74 -3.15
N ILE A 74 -0.80 -8.78 -2.32
CA ILE A 74 0.34 -9.67 -2.17
C ILE A 74 -0.13 -11.08 -2.50
N VAL A 75 0.57 -11.72 -3.43
CA VAL A 75 0.28 -13.10 -3.85
C VAL A 75 1.59 -13.88 -3.92
N THR A 76 1.58 -15.11 -3.42
CA THR A 76 2.74 -16.00 -3.50
C THR A 76 2.95 -16.46 -4.95
N SER A 77 4.21 -16.52 -5.41
CA SER A 77 4.56 -16.89 -6.80
C SER A 77 4.00 -18.25 -7.27
N ASN A 78 3.69 -19.19 -6.37
CA ASN A 78 3.14 -20.50 -6.72
C ASN A 78 1.60 -20.54 -6.78
N TYR A 79 0.87 -19.52 -6.29
CA TYR A 79 -0.60 -19.51 -6.27
C TYR A 79 -1.18 -19.62 -7.69
N ASN A 80 -0.50 -19.05 -8.68
CA ASN A 80 -0.95 -19.02 -10.08
C ASN A 80 -0.71 -20.31 -10.87
N ASN A 81 0.19 -21.21 -10.42
CA ASN A 81 0.53 -22.40 -11.19
C ASN A 81 -0.40 -23.60 -10.92
N LEU A 82 -1.06 -23.66 -9.77
CA LEU A 82 -1.85 -24.84 -9.37
C LEU A 82 -3.37 -24.65 -9.36
N ASN A 83 -3.88 -23.42 -9.30
CA ASN A 83 -5.32 -23.15 -9.14
C ASN A 83 -5.90 -22.31 -10.28
N GLY A 84 -5.58 -22.71 -11.51
CA GLY A 84 -6.09 -22.09 -12.72
C GLY A 84 -7.58 -22.37 -12.94
N VAL A 85 -8.44 -21.68 -12.20
CA VAL A 85 -9.89 -21.62 -12.48
C VAL A 85 -10.23 -20.34 -13.28
N ASP A 86 -9.39 -19.30 -13.23
CA ASP A 86 -9.54 -18.07 -14.02
C ASP A 86 -8.26 -17.74 -14.82
N MET A 87 -8.32 -17.97 -16.13
CA MET A 87 -7.19 -17.78 -17.08
C MET A 87 -6.65 -16.33 -17.14
N SER A 88 -7.43 -15.36 -16.66
CA SER A 88 -7.05 -13.93 -16.54
C SER A 88 -6.21 -13.61 -15.31
N GLN A 89 -6.26 -14.43 -14.26
CA GLN A 89 -5.41 -14.26 -13.06
C GLN A 89 -4.03 -14.89 -13.27
N ILE A 90 -3.93 -15.97 -14.06
CA ILE A 90 -2.68 -16.65 -14.42
C ILE A 90 -1.68 -15.73 -15.14
N LEU A 91 -2.18 -14.74 -15.89
CA LEU A 91 -1.35 -13.78 -16.66
C LEU A 91 -0.91 -12.55 -15.86
N ASN A 92 -1.51 -12.29 -14.69
CA ASN A 92 -1.10 -11.17 -13.86
C ASN A 92 0.12 -11.56 -13.04
N ASN A 93 1.29 -11.26 -13.61
CA ASN A 93 2.57 -11.47 -12.95
C ASN A 93 3.04 -10.26 -12.14
N SER A 94 2.36 -9.12 -12.21
CA SER A 94 2.74 -7.89 -11.50
C SER A 94 1.80 -7.63 -10.32
N PHE A 95 2.33 -7.71 -9.11
CA PHE A 95 1.63 -7.46 -7.86
C PHE A 95 2.19 -6.20 -7.22
N SER A 96 1.41 -5.12 -7.28
CA SER A 96 1.75 -3.86 -6.62
C SER A 96 0.93 -3.66 -5.36
N SER A 97 1.59 -3.13 -4.34
CA SER A 97 1.01 -2.76 -3.06
C SER A 97 1.47 -1.35 -2.73
N SER A 98 0.55 -0.49 -2.32
CA SER A 98 0.83 0.88 -1.92
C SER A 98 0.04 1.25 -0.68
N ILE A 99 0.73 1.84 0.29
CA ILE A 99 0.12 2.47 1.46
C ILE A 99 0.59 3.91 1.46
N SER A 100 -0.34 4.84 1.56
CA SER A 100 -0.05 6.27 1.52
C SER A 100 -0.77 6.99 2.64
N TYR A 101 -0.05 7.90 3.29
CA TYR A 101 -0.53 8.77 4.33
C TYR A 101 -0.12 10.20 3.98
N ASN A 102 -1.09 11.09 3.87
CA ASN A 102 -0.87 12.50 3.61
C ASN A 102 -1.48 13.33 4.73
N LYS A 103 -0.75 14.35 5.17
CA LYS A 103 -1.18 15.32 6.16
C LYS A 103 -0.79 16.72 5.74
N THR A 104 -1.79 17.58 5.64
CA THR A 104 -1.68 19.01 5.38
C THR A 104 -2.23 19.75 6.58
N TRP A 105 -1.42 20.60 7.20
CA TRP A 105 -1.87 21.40 8.33
C TRP A 105 -2.64 22.61 7.81
N ILE A 106 -3.98 22.57 7.89
CA ILE A 106 -4.83 23.68 7.42
C ILE A 106 -4.45 24.97 8.16
N GLY A 107 -4.21 26.04 7.40
CA GLY A 107 -3.80 27.34 7.94
C GLY A 107 -2.32 27.43 8.33
N ARG A 108 -1.52 26.38 8.11
CA ARG A 108 -0.07 26.40 8.27
C ARG A 108 0.60 25.95 6.96
N PRO A 109 1.81 26.44 6.66
CA PRO A 109 2.48 26.11 5.41
C PRO A 109 3.15 24.73 5.45
N PHE A 110 2.59 23.73 6.15
CA PHE A 110 3.25 22.43 6.33
C PHE A 110 2.48 21.32 5.60
N THR A 111 3.22 20.42 4.95
CA THR A 111 2.72 19.19 4.34
C THR A 111 3.64 18.03 4.66
N LEU A 112 3.06 16.86 4.91
CA LEU A 112 3.77 15.62 5.16
C LEU A 112 3.09 14.52 4.35
N SER A 113 3.87 13.83 3.55
CA SER A 113 3.46 12.66 2.80
C SER A 113 4.37 11.51 3.17
N ALA A 114 3.80 10.37 3.52
CA ALA A 114 4.52 9.12 3.72
C ALA A 114 3.89 8.08 2.83
N ALA A 115 4.71 7.34 2.10
CA ALA A 115 4.29 6.28 1.22
C ALA A 115 5.17 5.06 1.43
N LEU A 116 4.54 3.92 1.23
CA LEU A 116 5.12 2.61 1.28
C LEU A 116 4.71 1.92 -0.02
N ARG A 117 5.66 1.43 -0.81
CA ARG A 117 5.38 0.77 -2.08
C ARG A 117 6.11 -0.56 -2.16
N HIS A 118 5.44 -1.56 -2.70
CA HIS A 118 5.99 -2.87 -2.99
C HIS A 118 5.49 -3.28 -4.38
N ASP A 119 6.40 -3.63 -5.26
CA ASP A 119 6.13 -4.03 -6.63
C ASP A 119 6.86 -5.34 -6.89
N GLN A 120 6.11 -6.41 -7.11
CA GLN A 120 6.66 -7.75 -7.34
C GLN A 120 6.27 -8.23 -8.73
N ASN A 121 7.23 -8.79 -9.45
CA ASN A 121 7.00 -9.51 -10.69
C ASN A 121 7.26 -11.01 -10.48
N THR A 122 6.22 -11.84 -10.51
CA THR A 122 6.32 -13.30 -10.31
C THR A 122 6.99 -14.02 -11.49
N GLN A 123 7.01 -13.43 -12.69
CA GLN A 123 7.67 -14.00 -13.85
C GLN A 123 9.19 -13.84 -13.79
N THR A 124 9.66 -12.63 -13.44
CA THR A 124 11.10 -12.33 -13.30
C THR A 124 11.63 -12.56 -11.89
N ARG A 125 10.75 -12.88 -10.93
CA ARG A 125 11.01 -12.99 -9.47
C ARG A 125 11.50 -11.70 -8.81
N GLN A 126 11.53 -10.61 -9.56
CA GLN A 126 11.99 -9.33 -9.07
C GLN A 126 11.00 -8.74 -8.06
N VAL A 127 11.51 -8.32 -6.90
CA VAL A 127 10.74 -7.61 -5.88
C VAL A 127 11.40 -6.26 -5.62
N ASN A 128 10.65 -5.19 -5.83
CA ASN A 128 11.05 -3.83 -5.54
C ASN A 128 10.25 -3.32 -4.34
N LEU A 129 10.95 -2.79 -3.35
CA LEU A 129 10.38 -2.33 -2.10
C LEU A 129 10.85 -0.91 -1.84
N THR A 130 9.93 0.04 -1.76
CA THR A 130 10.23 1.44 -1.42
C THR A 130 9.60 1.76 -0.07
N LEU A 131 10.40 1.60 1.01
CA LEU A 131 9.95 1.75 2.40
C LEU A 131 11.07 2.33 3.27
N PRO A 132 10.89 3.48 3.96
CA PRO A 132 9.83 4.46 3.79
C PRO A 132 10.15 5.49 2.69
N GLN A 133 9.10 6.01 2.04
CA GLN A 133 9.17 7.22 1.23
C GLN A 133 8.47 8.35 1.99
N VAL A 134 9.22 9.30 2.54
CA VAL A 134 8.68 10.45 3.29
C VAL A 134 9.03 11.73 2.56
N ASN A 135 8.02 12.56 2.31
CA ASN A 135 8.19 13.94 1.86
C ASN A 135 7.63 14.89 2.91
N PHE A 136 8.44 15.82 3.38
CA PHE A 136 8.01 16.90 4.24
C PHE A 136 8.23 18.23 3.52
N GLY A 137 7.15 18.97 3.28
CA GLY A 137 7.16 20.25 2.59
C GLY A 137 6.76 21.39 3.51
N VAL A 138 7.46 22.51 3.37
CA VAL A 138 7.06 23.81 3.88
C VAL A 138 6.79 24.71 2.70
N THR A 139 5.52 25.06 2.47
CA THR A 139 5.14 25.98 1.40
C THR A 139 5.67 27.38 1.69
N GLN A 140 5.83 28.19 0.64
CA GLN A 140 6.39 29.53 0.74
C GLN A 140 5.69 30.36 1.83
N PHE A 141 6.47 30.88 2.77
CA PHE A 141 6.00 31.84 3.76
C PHE A 141 7.02 32.96 3.96
N ASN A 142 6.57 34.09 4.48
CA ASN A 142 7.41 35.26 4.76
C ASN A 142 7.87 35.22 6.23
N PRO A 143 9.08 34.70 6.54
CA PRO A 143 9.52 34.53 7.94
C PRO A 143 9.63 35.85 8.71
N PHE A 144 9.84 36.97 8.02
CA PHE A 144 10.01 38.29 8.65
C PHE A 144 8.73 39.14 8.64
N GLN A 145 7.62 38.63 8.12
CA GLN A 145 6.35 39.34 8.12
C GLN A 145 5.56 39.03 9.40
N PHE A 146 5.81 39.80 10.46
CA PHE A 146 5.19 39.58 11.78
C PHE A 146 3.73 40.06 11.88
N ARG A 147 3.26 40.92 10.97
CA ARG A 147 1.89 41.47 10.96
C ARG A 147 1.17 41.09 9.67
N LYS A 148 -0.06 40.57 9.80
CA LYS A 148 -0.99 40.42 8.67
C LYS A 148 -1.47 41.83 8.27
N ASN A 149 -1.25 42.20 7.00
CA ASN A 149 -1.66 43.47 6.38
C ASN A 149 -0.77 44.69 6.71
N VAL A 150 0.49 44.67 6.26
CA VAL A 150 1.35 45.87 6.25
C VAL A 150 1.12 46.64 4.95
N THR A 151 0.62 47.88 5.03
CA THR A 151 0.31 48.73 3.87
C THR A 151 1.55 49.15 3.07
N LEU A 152 2.71 49.28 3.74
CA LEU A 152 4.02 49.43 3.11
C LEU A 152 4.99 48.38 3.68
N PRO A 153 5.05 47.17 3.10
CA PRO A 153 5.95 46.13 3.58
C PRO A 153 7.39 46.55 3.33
N ARG A 154 8.22 46.42 4.37
CA ARG A 154 9.66 46.69 4.26
C ARG A 154 10.31 45.64 3.36
N TRP A 155 11.44 45.97 2.74
CA TRP A 155 12.10 45.07 1.77
C TRP A 155 12.37 43.67 2.32
N TYR A 156 12.72 43.57 3.61
CA TYR A 156 12.99 42.29 4.27
C TYR A 156 11.73 41.45 4.54
N GLU A 157 10.55 42.06 4.62
CA GLU A 157 9.27 41.35 4.81
C GLU A 157 8.83 40.63 3.52
N LYS A 158 9.41 41.02 2.37
CA LYS A 158 9.21 40.36 1.08
C LYS A 158 10.09 39.12 0.89
N ILE A 159 11.05 38.88 1.78
CA ILE A 159 11.86 37.66 1.74
C ILE A 159 10.93 36.49 2.03
N THR A 160 10.99 35.49 1.18
CA THR A 160 10.21 34.27 1.32
C THR A 160 11.13 33.08 1.52
N THR A 161 10.65 32.10 2.25
CA THR A 161 11.38 30.87 2.51
C THR A 161 10.44 29.70 2.27
N SER A 162 10.98 28.67 1.63
CA SER A 162 10.32 27.38 1.45
C SER A 162 11.34 26.29 1.76
N TYR A 163 10.86 25.11 2.14
CA TYR A 163 11.73 23.99 2.47
C TYR A 163 11.08 22.69 1.99
N ASN A 164 11.85 21.77 1.42
CA ASN A 164 11.37 20.45 1.08
C ASN A 164 12.41 19.42 1.49
N VAL A 165 11.98 18.40 2.21
CA VAL A 165 12.77 17.23 2.57
C VAL A 165 12.16 16.03 1.90
N ASN A 166 12.97 15.31 1.13
CA ASN A 166 12.60 14.04 0.56
C ASN A 166 13.54 12.97 1.12
N LEU A 167 12.94 11.95 1.75
CA LEU A 167 13.62 10.76 2.22
C LEU A 167 13.00 9.59 1.47
N THR A 168 13.80 8.89 0.67
CA THR A 168 13.33 7.72 -0.06
C THR A 168 14.33 6.59 0.15
N ASN A 169 13.84 5.45 0.61
CA ASN A 169 14.62 4.22 0.69
C ASN A 169 14.06 3.19 -0.30
N MET A 170 14.94 2.60 -1.10
CA MET A 170 14.60 1.59 -2.09
C MET A 170 15.46 0.35 -1.85
N LEU A 171 14.82 -0.81 -1.89
CA LEU A 171 15.44 -2.12 -1.81
C LEU A 171 14.93 -2.94 -2.99
N SER A 172 15.81 -3.62 -3.69
CA SER A 172 15.47 -4.50 -4.80
C SER A 172 16.09 -5.87 -4.59
N PHE A 173 15.29 -6.91 -4.86
CA PHE A 173 15.67 -8.31 -4.70
C PHE A 173 15.32 -9.09 -5.98
N LEU A 174 16.04 -10.16 -6.24
CA LEU A 174 15.87 -11.11 -7.35
C LEU A 174 15.37 -12.46 -6.85
#